data_AF-A0A3D2FBV5-F1
#
_entry.id   AF-A0A3D2FBV5-F1
#
_cell.length_a   1.000
_cell.length_b   1.000
_cell.length_c   1.000
_cell.angle_alpha   90.00
_cell.angle_beta   90.00
_cell.angle_gamma   90.00
#
_symmetry.space_group_name_H-M   'P 1'
#
loop_
_entity.id
_entity.type
_entity.pdbx_description
1 polymer ?
#
loop_
_entity_poly.entity_id
_entity_poly.type
_entity_poly.pdbx_seq_one_letter_code
_entity_poly.pdbx_strand_id
1 'polypeptide(L)'
;NVFVAQFIGSPKMNLMPCVTDAGYTSLPPTKNGAAQLGIRPEHIGITEVGSGHCNGVVQVSEYLGADFFHYVDCGPLGLLTVRTPGAF
;
A
#
# COMPACT_ATOMS: atom_id res chain seq x y z
N ASN A 1 -12.22 11.89 -6.93
CA ASN A 1 -11.00 12.73 -6.90
C ASN A 1 -10.11 12.24 -5.74
N VAL A 2 -8.86 12.73 -5.63
CA VAL A 2 -7.91 12.31 -4.57
C VAL A 2 -8.44 12.58 -3.16
N PHE A 3 -9.17 13.68 -2.98
CA PHE A 3 -9.79 14.02 -1.69
C PHE A 3 -10.73 12.91 -1.19
N VAL A 4 -11.71 12.52 -2.01
CA VAL A 4 -12.67 11.47 -1.64
C VAL A 4 -11.96 10.13 -1.39
N ALA A 5 -10.92 9.82 -2.18
CA ALA A 5 -10.15 8.58 -2.01
C ALA A 5 -9.42 8.51 -0.66
N GLN A 6 -8.90 9.63 -0.16
CA GLN A 6 -8.22 9.69 1.14
C GLN A 6 -9.17 9.91 2.32
N PHE A 7 -10.41 10.35 2.07
CA PHE A 7 -11.39 10.65 3.12
C PHE A 7 -12.33 9.48 3.44
N ILE A 8 -12.67 8.63 2.45
CA ILE A 8 -13.64 7.54 2.63
C ILE A 8 -12.95 6.18 2.75
N GLY A 9 -13.03 5.62 3.96
CA GLY A 9 -12.45 4.33 4.36
C GLY A 9 -11.44 4.51 5.49
N SER A 10 -11.45 3.58 6.44
CA SER A 10 -10.48 3.54 7.54
C SER A 10 -9.79 2.18 7.55
N PRO A 11 -8.45 2.10 7.40
CA PRO A 11 -7.53 3.23 7.19
C PRO A 11 -7.71 3.91 5.81
N LYS A 12 -7.16 5.12 5.65
CA LYS A 12 -7.23 5.88 4.39
C LYS A 12 -6.54 5.13 3.23
N MET A 13 -6.94 5.44 2.00
CA MET A 13 -6.30 4.86 0.81
C MET A 13 -4.81 5.22 0.72
N ASN A 14 -3.97 4.24 0.38
CA ASN A 14 -2.58 4.49 0.02
C ASN A 14 -2.51 5.10 -1.36
N LEU A 15 -1.73 6.16 -1.52
CA LEU A 15 -1.45 6.80 -2.82
C LEU A 15 0.05 6.82 -3.05
N MET A 16 0.49 6.29 -4.18
CA MET A 16 1.90 6.24 -4.58
C MET A 16 2.05 6.78 -6.01
N PRO A 17 3.21 7.37 -6.35
CA PRO A 17 3.49 7.76 -7.72
C PRO A 17 3.54 6.52 -8.64
N CYS A 18 2.97 6.63 -9.84
CA CYS A 18 3.06 5.58 -10.85
C CYS A 18 4.46 5.44 -11.47
N VAL A 19 5.27 6.49 -11.37
CA VAL A 19 6.64 6.55 -11.88
C VAL A 19 7.52 7.14 -10.78
N THR A 20 8.60 6.45 -10.43
CA THR A 20 9.65 6.93 -9.54
C THR A 20 10.99 6.82 -10.25
N ASP A 21 11.97 7.65 -9.87
CA ASP A 21 13.34 7.59 -10.42
C ASP A 21 14.02 6.22 -10.20
N ALA A 22 13.51 5.44 -9.25
CA ALA A 22 13.99 4.10 -8.91
C ALA A 22 13.21 2.97 -9.64
N GLY A 23 12.23 3.29 -10.47
CA GLY A 23 11.52 2.36 -11.36
C GLY A 23 10.60 1.37 -10.65
N TYR A 24 9.37 1.76 -10.31
CA TYR A 24 8.32 0.84 -9.85
C TYR A 24 6.94 1.36 -10.31
N THR A 25 5.99 0.57 -10.81
CA THR A 25 5.85 -0.91 -10.90
C THR A 25 5.43 -1.33 -12.32
N SER A 26 5.88 -2.50 -12.81
CA SER A 26 5.38 -3.08 -14.08
C SER A 26 3.96 -3.64 -13.96
N LEU A 27 3.38 -3.65 -12.76
CA LEU A 27 2.08 -4.23 -12.45
C LEU A 27 1.36 -3.43 -11.33
N PRO A 28 0.05 -3.15 -11.48
CA PRO A 28 -0.72 -3.30 -12.72
C PRO A 28 -0.21 -2.32 -13.80
N PRO A 29 -0.30 -2.67 -15.10
CA PRO A 29 0.10 -1.76 -16.17
C PRO A 29 -0.66 -0.44 -16.03
N THR A 30 0.05 0.64 -15.75
CA THR A 30 -0.53 1.96 -15.66
C THR A 30 -0.88 2.44 -17.06
N LYS A 31 -2.06 3.04 -17.25
CA LYS A 31 -2.37 3.73 -18.51
C LYS A 31 -1.34 4.85 -18.72
N ASN A 32 -0.94 5.09 -19.98
CA ASN A 32 -0.05 6.20 -20.33
C ASN A 32 -0.56 7.52 -19.71
N GLY A 33 0.32 8.21 -18.97
CA GLY A 33 0.01 9.47 -18.31
C GLY A 33 -0.64 9.37 -16.92
N ALA A 34 -0.77 8.16 -16.35
CA ALA A 34 -1.21 8.03 -14.95
C ALA A 34 -0.17 8.60 -13.98
N ALA A 35 -0.57 9.53 -13.13
CA ALA A 35 0.32 10.17 -12.17
C ALA A 35 0.44 9.39 -10.84
N GLN A 36 -0.66 8.81 -10.37
CA GLN A 36 -0.74 8.15 -9.07
C GLN A 36 -1.54 6.86 -9.12
N LEU A 37 -1.08 5.86 -8.38
CA LEU A 37 -1.77 4.62 -8.10
C LEU A 37 -2.38 4.69 -6.70
N GLY A 38 -3.64 4.28 -6.58
CA GLY A 38 -4.34 4.20 -5.30
C GLY A 38 -4.75 2.77 -4.98
N ILE A 39 -4.47 2.32 -3.76
CA ILE A 39 -4.88 1.00 -3.27
C ILE A 39 -5.35 1.09 -1.81
N ARG A 40 -6.47 0.44 -1.51
CA ARG A 40 -7.00 0.39 -0.15
C ARG A 40 -6.14 -0.55 0.72
N PRO A 41 -5.90 -0.24 2.00
CA PRO A 41 -5.11 -1.09 2.90
C PRO A 41 -5.58 -2.55 2.96
N GLU A 42 -6.90 -2.77 2.94
CA GLU A 42 -7.55 -4.09 2.95
C GLU A 42 -7.43 -4.87 1.63
N HIS A 43 -6.94 -4.23 0.56
CA HIS A 43 -6.70 -4.87 -0.74
C HIS A 43 -5.22 -5.19 -0.99
N ILE A 44 -4.36 -4.99 0.01
CA ILE A 44 -2.93 -5.35 -0.07
C ILE A 44 -2.74 -6.71 0.60
N GLY A 45 -2.23 -7.68 -0.16
CA GLY A 45 -1.79 -8.97 0.37
C GLY A 45 -0.32 -8.93 0.79
N ILE A 46 0.01 -9.59 1.89
CA ILE A 46 1.40 -9.88 2.27
C ILE A 46 1.77 -11.24 1.69
N THR A 47 2.91 -11.31 1.01
CA THR A 47 3.39 -12.53 0.36
C THR A 47 4.83 -12.83 0.78
N GLU A 48 5.35 -13.97 0.35
CA GLU A 48 6.76 -14.33 0.59
C GLU A 48 7.71 -13.33 -0.09
N VAL A 49 8.90 -13.16 0.47
CA VAL A 49 9.92 -12.24 -0.06
C VAL A 49 10.20 -12.55 -1.53
N GLY A 50 10.12 -11.53 -2.39
CA GLY A 50 10.36 -11.66 -3.83
C GLY A 50 9.16 -12.07 -4.67
N SER A 51 8.02 -12.43 -4.07
CA SER A 51 6.78 -12.79 -4.80
C SER A 51 5.78 -11.62 -4.94
N GLY A 52 5.99 -10.52 -4.20
CA GLY A 52 5.13 -9.34 -4.21
C GLY A 52 5.49 -8.33 -5.30
N HIS A 53 4.60 -7.34 -5.50
CA HIS A 53 4.85 -6.23 -6.44
C HIS A 53 5.91 -5.23 -5.96
N CYS A 54 6.14 -5.18 -4.65
CA CYS A 54 7.19 -4.39 -4.01
C CYS A 54 7.60 -5.06 -2.70
N ASN A 55 8.81 -4.76 -2.24
CA ASN A 55 9.30 -5.17 -0.94
C ASN A 55 9.21 -3.97 0.03
N GLY A 56 9.07 -4.26 1.31
CA GLY A 56 9.11 -3.24 2.35
C GLY A 56 9.41 -3.83 3.72
N VAL A 57 9.71 -2.95 4.67
CA VAL A 57 10.02 -3.30 6.06
C VAL A 57 8.92 -2.75 6.96
N VAL A 58 8.34 -3.60 7.80
CA VAL A 58 7.35 -3.19 8.79
C VAL A 58 8.03 -2.28 9.82
N GLN A 59 7.57 -1.04 9.94
CA GLN A 59 8.03 -0.10 10.97
C GLN A 59 7.22 -0.25 12.26
N VAL A 60 5.89 -0.33 12.12
CA VAL A 60 4.96 -0.44 13.26
C VAL A 60 3.82 -1.39 12.87
N SER A 61 3.36 -2.18 13.84
CA SER A 61 2.11 -2.94 13.74
C SER A 61 1.22 -2.58 14.91
N GLU A 62 0.03 -2.06 14.61
CA GLU A 62 -0.99 -1.72 15.60
C GLU A 62 -2.04 -2.80 15.65
N TYR A 63 -2.27 -3.36 16.83
CA TYR A 63 -3.35 -4.32 17.05
C TYR A 63 -4.62 -3.60 17.48
N LEU A 64 -5.71 -3.81 16.74
CA LEU A 64 -6.99 -3.15 16.95
C LEU A 64 -8.11 -4.16 17.25
N GLY A 65 -7.76 -5.31 17.82
CA GLY A 65 -8.70 -6.38 18.15
C GLY A 65 -8.97 -7.29 16.96
N ALA A 66 -9.88 -6.87 16.07
CA ALA A 66 -10.25 -7.65 14.89
C ALA A 66 -9.27 -7.51 13.72
N ASP A 67 -8.38 -6.52 13.78
CA ASP A 67 -7.48 -6.15 12.69
C ASP A 67 -6.08 -5.81 13.22
N PHE A 68 -5.09 -5.95 12.34
CA PHE A 68 -3.79 -5.30 12.45
C PHE A 68 -3.62 -4.26 11.36
N PHE A 69 -3.09 -3.09 11.73
CA PHE A 69 -2.58 -2.11 10.78
C PHE A 69 -1.06 -2.15 10.79
N HIS A 70 -0.46 -2.50 9.66
CA HIS A 70 0.98 -2.51 9.47
C HIS A 70 1.39 -1.26 8.69
N TYR A 71 2.29 -0.47 9.25
CA TYR A 71 2.95 0.63 8.56
C TYR A 71 4.26 0.11 7.99
N VAL A 72 4.32 -0.01 6.66
CA VAL A 72 5.40 -0.67 5.92
C VAL A 72 6.14 0.36 5.10
N ASP A 73 7.44 0.51 5.36
CA ASP A 73 8.33 1.34 4.56
C ASP A 73 8.71 0.61 3.28
N CYS A 74 8.22 1.11 2.15
CA CYS A 74 8.46 0.57 0.82
C CYS A 74 9.46 1.43 0.01
N GLY A 75 10.32 2.19 0.70
CA GLY A 75 11.38 3.00 0.09
C GLY A 75 10.81 4.05 -0.87
N PRO A 76 11.11 3.99 -2.19
CA PRO A 76 10.60 4.96 -3.17
C PRO A 76 9.07 5.09 -3.24
N LEU A 77 8.31 4.06 -2.83
CA LEU A 77 6.84 4.11 -2.77
C LEU A 77 6.32 4.83 -1.51
N GLY A 78 7.19 5.10 -0.54
CA GLY A 78 6.86 5.69 0.75
C GLY A 78 6.30 4.68 1.75
N LEU A 79 5.68 5.23 2.80
CA LEU A 79 5.07 4.44 3.87
C LEU A 79 3.65 4.00 3.47
N LEU A 80 3.45 2.69 3.35
CA LEU A 80 2.16 2.09 3.03
C LEU A 80 1.51 1.52 4.28
N THR A 81 0.19 1.67 4.39
CA THR A 81 -0.62 1.00 5.42
C THR A 81 -1.24 -0.26 4.85
N VAL A 82 -1.01 -1.40 5.49
CA VAL A 82 -1.59 -2.70 5.13
C VAL A 82 -2.50 -3.15 6.27
N ARG A 83 -3.71 -3.63 5.94
CA ARG A 83 -4.65 -4.17 6.92
C ARG A 83 -4.71 -5.70 6.79
N THR A 84 -4.53 -6.40 7.91
CA THR A 84 -4.72 -7.86 7.99
C THR A 84 -5.67 -8.21 9.13
N PRO A 85 -6.33 -9.39 9.09
CA PRO A 85 -7.14 -9.87 10.21
C PRO A 85 -6.32 -10.05 11.50
N GLY A 86 -6.93 -9.72 12.63
CA GLY A 86 -6.34 -9.80 13.97
C GLY A 86 -6.26 -11.21 14.57
N ALA A 87 -6.81 -12.20 13.89
CA ALA A 87 -6.81 -13.60 14.29
C ALA A 87 -6.29 -14.47 13.13
N PHE A 88 -5.39 -15.41 13.46
CA PHE A 88 -4.86 -16.43 12.56
C PHE A 88 -5.83 -17.61 12.44
#